data_AF-A0A942JI47-F1
#
_entry.id   AF-A0A942JI47-F1
#
_cell.length_a   1.000
_cell.length_b   1.000
_cell.length_c   1.000
_cell.angle_alpha   90.00
_cell.angle_beta   90.00
_cell.angle_gamma   90.00
#
_symmetry.space_group_name_H-M   'P 1'
#
loop_
_entity.id
_entity.type
_entity.pdbx_description
1 polymer ?
#
loop_
_entity_poly.entity_id
_entity_poly.type
_entity_poly.pdbx_seq_one_letter_code
_entity_poly.pdbx_strand_id
1 'polypeptide(L)' 'FDITLSHKGADLTTPPLYIIDDGYVPAELVATPRIGISQAKELPWRFYEAGSAFVSRW' A
#
# COMPACT_ATOMS: atom_id res chain seq x y z
N PHE A 1 9.95 8.07 6.39
CA PHE A 1 10.04 8.97 5.23
C PHE A 1 9.41 10.30 5.60
N ASP A 2 10.04 11.43 5.25
CA ASP A 2 9.53 12.77 5.56
C ASP A 2 8.49 13.22 4.52
N ILE A 3 7.40 12.45 4.42
CA ILE A 3 6.33 12.71 3.44
C ILE A 3 5.36 13.72 4.03
N THR A 4 5.33 14.91 3.42
CA THR A 4 4.42 16.01 3.77
C THR A 4 3.46 16.36 2.63
N LEU A 5 2.55 17.32 2.86
CA LEU A 5 1.56 17.77 1.88
C LEU A 5 2.19 18.39 0.61
N SER A 6 3.43 18.86 0.65
CA SER A 6 4.12 19.41 -0.52
C SER A 6 4.35 18.39 -1.62
N HIS A 7 4.31 17.09 -1.30
CA HIS A 7 4.47 16.00 -2.28
C HIS A 7 3.17 15.64 -3.00
N LYS A 8 2.05 16.28 -2.66
CA LYS A 8 0.77 16.01 -3.30
C LYS A 8 0.87 16.28 -4.81
N GLY A 9 0.56 15.28 -5.62
CA GLY A 9 0.60 15.37 -7.09
C GLY A 9 2.00 15.26 -7.68
N ALA A 10 3.01 14.89 -6.90
CA ALA A 10 4.36 14.64 -7.40
C ALA A 10 4.38 13.46 -8.39
N ASP A 11 5.30 13.55 -9.36
CA ASP A 11 5.59 12.47 -10.29
C ASP A 11 6.45 11.40 -9.61
N LEU A 12 5.89 10.22 -9.39
CA LEU A 12 6.58 9.08 -8.74
C LEU A 12 7.45 8.25 -9.71
N THR A 13 7.64 8.70 -10.94
CA THR A 13 8.53 8.06 -11.92
C THR A 13 9.93 8.70 -11.96
N THR A 14 10.15 9.79 -11.21
CA THR A 14 11.41 10.53 -11.20
C THR A 14 11.87 10.89 -9.77
N PRO A 15 13.17 11.14 -9.54
CA PRO A 15 13.67 11.55 -8.22
C PRO A 15 13.04 12.86 -7.70
N PRO A 16 13.03 13.11 -6.38
CA PRO A 16 13.70 12.33 -5.33
C PRO A 16 12.84 11.22 -4.71
N LEU A 17 11.54 11.14 -5.00
CA LEU A 17 10.62 10.13 -4.50
C LEU A 17 10.03 9.36 -5.67
N TYR A 18 10.41 8.09 -5.82
CA TYR A 18 10.06 7.27 -6.97
C TYR A 18 9.88 5.80 -6.57
N ILE A 19 9.22 5.04 -7.44
CA ILE A 19 8.99 3.60 -7.27
C ILE A 19 10.03 2.83 -8.08
N ILE A 20 10.58 1.76 -7.49
CA ILE A 20 11.51 0.84 -8.15
C ILE A 20 10.92 -0.56 -8.04
N ASP A 21 11.00 -1.32 -9.13
CA ASP A 21 10.77 -2.77 -9.11
C ASP A 21 12.02 -3.47 -8.55
N ASP A 22 11.89 -4.10 -7.39
CA ASP A 22 12.94 -4.89 -6.75
C ASP A 22 12.93 -6.37 -7.18
N GLY A 23 12.01 -6.75 -8.07
CA GLY A 23 11.82 -8.11 -8.56
C GLY A 23 11.15 -9.05 -7.54
N TYR A 24 10.70 -8.53 -6.40
CA TYR A 24 10.04 -9.33 -5.38
C TYR A 24 8.60 -9.68 -5.78
N VAL A 25 8.23 -10.96 -5.62
CA VAL A 25 6.87 -11.45 -5.88
C VAL A 25 6.35 -12.15 -4.61
N PRO A 26 5.25 -11.68 -4.00
CA PRO A 26 4.70 -12.30 -2.81
C PRO A 26 4.15 -13.70 -3.13
N ALA A 27 4.41 -14.65 -2.24
CA ALA A 27 3.95 -16.03 -2.40
C ALA A 27 2.43 -16.14 -2.34
N GLU A 28 1.79 -15.36 -1.46
CA GLU A 28 0.35 -15.31 -1.30
C GLU A 28 -0.11 -13.89 -0.97
N LEU A 29 -1.18 -13.46 -1.65
CA LEU A 29 -1.85 -12.17 -1.42
C LEU A 29 -3.19 -12.39 -0.73
N VAL A 30 -3.42 -11.66 0.35
CA VAL A 30 -4.69 -11.63 1.06
C VAL A 30 -5.48 -10.41 0.62
N ALA A 31 -6.75 -10.62 0.24
CA ALA A 31 -7.70 -9.55 -0.08
C ALA A 31 -8.73 -9.40 1.06
N THR A 32 -8.86 -8.21 1.63
CA THR A 32 -9.73 -7.94 2.79
C THR A 32 -10.43 -6.57 2.70
N PRO A 33 -11.45 -6.33 3.51
CA PRO A 33 -11.97 -4.99 3.77
C PRO A 33 -10.89 -3.95 4.10
N ARG A 34 -11.10 -2.73 3.62
CA ARG A 34 -10.29 -1.56 3.98
C ARG A 34 -10.59 -1.09 5.40
N ILE A 35 -9.59 -0.55 6.06
CA ILE A 35 -9.67 -0.13 7.47
C ILE A 35 -10.03 1.36 7.55
N GLY A 36 -10.92 1.72 8.49
CA GLY A 36 -11.17 3.12 8.84
C GLY A 36 -12.05 3.90 7.86
N ILE A 37 -12.79 3.22 6.96
CA ILE A 37 -13.67 3.87 5.98
C ILE A 37 -15.15 3.71 6.33
N SER A 38 -15.96 4.67 5.90
CA SER A 38 -17.42 4.67 6.11
C SER A 38 -18.21 4.10 4.94
N GLN A 39 -17.63 4.03 3.75
CA GLN A 39 -18.28 3.61 2.51
C GLN A 39 -17.61 2.37 1.93
N ALA A 40 -18.37 1.49 1.27
CA ALA A 40 -17.84 0.26 0.67
C ALA A 40 -17.02 -0.59 1.66
N LYS A 41 -17.55 -0.72 2.90
CA LYS A 41 -16.86 -1.36 4.03
C LYS A 41 -16.59 -2.84 3.78
N GLU A 42 -17.50 -3.54 3.12
CA GLU A 42 -17.39 -5.00 2.91
C GLU A 42 -16.59 -5.36 1.64
N LEU A 43 -16.16 -4.38 0.84
CA LEU A 43 -15.44 -4.66 -0.40
C LEU A 43 -13.97 -5.00 -0.12
N PRO A 44 -13.43 -6.07 -0.72
CA PRO A 44 -12.08 -6.58 -0.41
C PRO A 44 -10.98 -5.80 -1.17
N TRP A 45 -10.94 -4.49 -0.98
CA TRP A 45 -10.03 -3.57 -1.68
C TRP A 45 -8.80 -3.18 -0.86
N ARG A 46 -8.39 -4.05 0.05
CA ARG A 46 -7.11 -3.96 0.75
C ARG A 46 -6.34 -5.25 0.51
N PHE A 47 -5.12 -5.10 0.01
CA PHE A 47 -4.24 -6.22 -0.35
C PHE A 47 -2.98 -6.17 0.51
N TYR A 48 -2.53 -7.33 0.97
CA TYR A 48 -1.27 -7.48 1.69
C TYR A 48 -0.70 -8.90 1.54
N GLU A 49 0.59 -9.07 1.81
CA GLU A 49 1.26 -10.37 1.81
C GLU A 49 0.85 -11.21 3.03
N ALA A 50 0.45 -12.46 2.80
CA ALA A 50 0.11 -13.38 3.88
C ALA A 50 1.30 -13.62 4.82
N GLY A 51 1.08 -13.54 6.14
CA GLY A 51 2.13 -13.81 7.13
C GLY A 51 3.22 -12.72 7.28
N SER A 52 3.17 -11.62 6.52
CA SER A 52 4.10 -10.51 6.65
C SER A 52 4.00 -9.74 7.99
N ALA A 53 5.06 -9.76 8.78
CA ALA A 53 5.13 -9.08 10.09
C ALA A 53 4.99 -7.54 10.03
N PHE A 54 5.01 -6.96 8.83
CA PHE A 54 4.94 -5.51 8.60
C PHE A 54 3.51 -5.02 8.32
N VAL A 55 2.52 -5.91 8.22
CA VAL A 55 1.11 -5.53 8.02
C VAL A 55 0.60 -4.83 9.27
N SER A 56 0.10 -3.59 9.11
CA SER A 56 -0.34 -2.75 10.23
C SER A 56 -1.52 -3.34 11.01
N ARG A 57 -2.41 -4.06 10.32
CA ARG A 57 -3.54 -4.78 10.91
C ARG A 57 -3.94 -5.94 10.01
N TRP A 58 -4.01 -7.12 10.60
CA TRP A 58 -4.49 -8.33 9.95
C TRP A 58 -5.97 -8.20 9.60
#